data_AF-A0A955DA88-F1
#
_entry.id   AF-A0A955DA88-F1
#
_cell.length_a   1.000
_cell.length_b   1.000
_cell.length_c   1.000
_cell.angle_alpha   90.00
_cell.angle_beta   90.00
_cell.angle_gamma   90.00
#
_symmetry.space_group_name_H-M   'P 1'
#
loop_
_entity.id
_entity.type
_entity.pdbx_description
1 polymer ?
#
loop_
_entity_poly.entity_id
_entity_poly.type
_entity_poly.pdbx_seq_one_letter_code
_entity_poly.pdbx_strand_id
1 'polypeptide(L)'
;ASAPPPSAPASPCSRPSPPPPPPSAPSKPSAPATGTSRRCRTTRSQASAPHPASTEPKHRQIKPPSGTRHYFVDEAGDLTLFNKRGAVLLGRDGVSRTFMVGVALVPDPPAARAALDALRSSLLADPYFRNVPSMQAQGGKTALCFHAKNDLPEVRREVFRLLPTLGIQVQVAIRRKTELVAEARLAQRRGDKLRADDCYDDLVKRLFKNLLHQGEHNEITFARRGKSDRQAALQTAIAKARRNFNAAWNADTAAPTNIRSSVPSQDAGLQAIDFYLWALQRLLETGEDRFFELLKPAFRLVMDLDDTRARPYGRWYSARDPLTMEKMKPLTS
;
A
#
# COMPACT_ATOMS: atom_id res chain seq x y z
N ALA A 1 19.42 1.35 -63.99
CA ALA A 1 18.96 0.82 -62.69
C ALA A 1 17.46 1.05 -62.63
N SER A 2 16.68 -0.02 -62.80
CA SER A 2 15.25 0.02 -63.08
C SER A 2 14.41 0.20 -61.82
N ALA A 3 13.39 1.05 -61.90
CA ALA A 3 12.40 1.28 -60.85
C ALA A 3 11.50 0.04 -60.64
N PRO A 4 11.04 -0.24 -59.41
CA PRO A 4 10.19 -1.39 -59.12
C PRO A 4 8.72 -1.13 -59.53
N PRO A 5 7.95 -2.19 -59.84
CA PRO A 5 6.55 -2.07 -60.24
C PRO A 5 5.60 -1.84 -59.05
N PRO A 6 4.39 -1.27 -59.28
CA PRO A 6 3.43 -0.99 -58.21
C PRO A 6 2.67 -2.24 -57.73
N SER A 7 2.43 -2.28 -56.42
CA SER A 7 1.74 -3.34 -55.69
C SER A 7 0.21 -3.34 -55.94
N ALA A 8 -0.37 -4.54 -56.10
CA ALA A 8 -1.80 -4.79 -56.29
C ALA A 8 -2.67 -4.47 -55.04
N PRO A 9 -3.98 -4.19 -55.20
CA PRO A 9 -4.86 -3.82 -54.10
C PRO A 9 -5.32 -5.02 -53.27
N ALA A 10 -5.35 -4.84 -51.94
CA ALA A 10 -5.80 -5.83 -50.97
C ALA A 10 -7.35 -5.96 -50.94
N SER A 11 -7.83 -7.20 -50.90
CA SER A 11 -9.25 -7.54 -50.73
C SER A 11 -9.76 -7.20 -49.31
N PRO A 12 -11.06 -6.87 -49.14
CA PRO A 12 -11.61 -6.44 -47.86
C PRO A 12 -11.87 -7.64 -46.92
N CYS A 13 -11.16 -7.69 -45.79
CA CYS A 13 -11.46 -8.60 -44.69
C CYS A 13 -12.78 -8.21 -43.98
N SER A 14 -13.65 -9.21 -43.86
CA SER A 14 -14.97 -9.21 -43.25
C SER A 14 -14.97 -8.76 -41.79
N ARG A 15 -15.97 -7.96 -41.41
CA ARG A 15 -16.26 -7.56 -40.03
C ARG A 15 -16.84 -8.74 -39.23
N PRO A 16 -16.46 -8.94 -37.95
CA PRO A 16 -17.09 -9.93 -37.08
C PRO A 16 -18.47 -9.45 -36.59
N SER A 17 -19.44 -10.38 -36.58
CA SER A 17 -20.82 -10.17 -36.10
C SER A 17 -20.87 -9.95 -34.57
N PRO A 18 -21.83 -9.14 -34.07
CA PRO A 18 -21.99 -8.89 -32.64
C PRO A 18 -22.57 -10.12 -31.90
N PRO A 19 -22.22 -10.30 -30.60
CA PRO A 19 -22.71 -11.41 -29.80
C PRO A 19 -24.21 -11.26 -29.43
N PRO A 20 -24.91 -12.39 -29.20
CA PRO A 20 -26.33 -12.39 -28.85
C PRO A 20 -26.58 -11.87 -27.42
N PRO A 21 -27.77 -11.29 -27.14
CA PRO A 21 -28.13 -10.78 -25.83
C PRO A 21 -28.36 -11.92 -24.80
N PRO A 22 -28.15 -11.64 -23.50
CA PRO A 22 -28.31 -12.63 -22.43
C PRO A 22 -29.79 -12.99 -22.17
N PRO A 23 -30.08 -14.23 -21.72
CA PRO A 23 -31.43 -14.68 -21.43
C PRO A 23 -32.03 -14.03 -20.17
N SER A 24 -33.31 -13.67 -20.27
CA SER A 24 -34.14 -13.05 -19.23
C SER A 24 -34.33 -13.95 -18.00
N ALA A 25 -34.25 -13.35 -16.81
CA ALA A 25 -34.43 -14.01 -15.53
C ALA A 25 -35.88 -14.50 -15.30
N PRO A 26 -36.10 -15.67 -14.68
CA PRO A 26 -37.45 -16.15 -14.37
C PRO A 26 -38.03 -15.52 -13.11
N SER A 27 -39.31 -15.18 -13.22
CA SER A 27 -40.20 -14.54 -12.26
C SER A 27 -40.44 -15.35 -10.99
N LYS A 28 -40.50 -14.66 -9.83
CA LYS A 28 -40.93 -15.21 -8.54
C LYS A 28 -42.44 -15.53 -8.56
N PRO A 29 -42.90 -16.64 -7.94
CA PRO A 29 -44.31 -16.82 -7.64
C PRO A 29 -44.68 -16.31 -6.24
N SER A 30 -45.87 -15.74 -6.21
CA SER A 30 -46.58 -15.08 -5.12
C SER A 30 -47.04 -16.01 -4.01
N ALA A 31 -47.15 -15.47 -2.80
CA ALA A 31 -47.80 -16.09 -1.64
C ALA A 31 -49.34 -16.10 -1.76
N PRO A 32 -50.04 -16.95 -1.00
CA PRO A 32 -51.42 -16.69 -0.59
C PRO A 32 -51.53 -16.43 0.93
N ALA A 33 -52.45 -15.54 1.25
CA ALA A 33 -52.92 -15.19 2.60
C ALA A 33 -54.20 -15.98 2.96
N THR A 34 -54.72 -15.70 4.17
CA THR A 34 -55.97 -16.16 4.84
C THR A 34 -55.77 -17.40 5.72
N GLY A 35 -56.33 -17.54 6.93
CA GLY A 35 -57.16 -16.66 7.78
C GLY A 35 -57.77 -17.47 8.94
N THR A 36 -58.03 -16.78 10.07
CA THR A 36 -59.06 -17.06 11.10
C THR A 36 -58.95 -18.20 12.16
N SER A 37 -58.73 -17.76 13.41
CA SER A 37 -59.68 -17.79 14.56
C SER A 37 -59.69 -18.93 15.61
N ARG A 38 -59.51 -18.48 16.88
CA ARG A 38 -60.14 -18.88 18.17
C ARG A 38 -59.80 -20.21 18.87
N ARG A 39 -59.17 -20.08 20.07
CA ARG A 39 -59.75 -20.19 21.45
C ARG A 39 -58.90 -21.02 22.45
N CYS A 40 -58.75 -20.41 23.64
CA CYS A 40 -58.73 -20.96 25.01
C CYS A 40 -57.57 -21.85 25.55
N ARG A 41 -56.82 -21.18 26.45
CA ARG A 41 -56.51 -21.50 27.87
C ARG A 41 -55.49 -22.61 28.25
N THR A 42 -54.76 -22.22 29.32
CA THR A 42 -54.08 -22.99 30.38
C THR A 42 -52.60 -23.41 30.24
N THR A 43 -51.77 -22.60 30.90
CA THR A 43 -50.66 -22.97 31.82
C THR A 43 -49.54 -23.89 31.35
N ARG A 44 -48.35 -23.31 31.12
CA ARG A 44 -47.11 -23.83 31.71
C ARG A 44 -45.97 -22.80 31.67
N SER A 45 -45.35 -22.63 32.83
CA SER A 45 -44.07 -21.96 33.07
C SER A 45 -42.97 -22.50 32.16
N GLN A 46 -42.27 -21.63 31.43
CA GLN A 46 -40.87 -21.83 31.02
C GLN A 46 -40.13 -20.48 31.01
N ALA A 47 -39.00 -20.49 31.69
CA ALA A 47 -38.04 -19.41 31.77
C ALA A 47 -37.16 -19.31 30.50
N SER A 48 -36.59 -18.11 30.34
CA SER A 48 -35.33 -17.81 29.64
C SER A 48 -35.33 -17.72 28.10
N ALA A 49 -35.16 -16.49 27.60
CA ALA A 49 -33.94 -16.10 26.89
C ALA A 49 -33.83 -14.56 26.84
N PRO A 50 -32.78 -13.94 27.42
CA PRO A 50 -32.53 -12.52 27.28
C PRO A 50 -31.95 -12.20 25.90
N HIS A 51 -32.25 -11.00 25.41
CA HIS A 51 -31.61 -10.38 24.26
C HIS A 51 -30.08 -10.59 24.29
N PRO A 52 -29.41 -10.93 23.17
CA PRO A 52 -27.96 -10.93 23.15
C PRO A 52 -27.48 -9.50 23.34
N ALA A 53 -26.83 -9.32 24.48
CA ALA A 53 -26.16 -8.12 24.92
C ALA A 53 -25.25 -7.55 23.81
N SER A 54 -25.29 -6.22 23.73
CA SER A 54 -24.14 -5.35 23.48
C SER A 54 -22.81 -6.10 23.45
N THR A 55 -22.20 -6.14 22.26
CA THR A 55 -20.88 -6.69 22.04
C THR A 55 -19.87 -5.80 22.78
N GLU A 56 -19.47 -6.20 23.98
CA GLU A 56 -18.33 -5.61 24.67
C GLU A 56 -17.11 -5.65 23.73
N PRO A 57 -16.30 -4.57 23.65
CA PRO A 57 -15.09 -4.60 22.86
C PRO A 57 -14.18 -5.67 23.45
N LYS A 58 -13.86 -6.70 22.65
CA LYS A 58 -12.87 -7.72 23.01
C LYS A 58 -11.57 -7.00 23.37
N HIS A 59 -11.27 -6.89 24.67
CA HIS A 59 -9.98 -6.42 25.18
C HIS A 59 -8.92 -7.41 24.71
N ARG A 60 -8.34 -7.14 23.54
CA ARG A 60 -7.13 -7.82 23.09
C ARG A 60 -6.03 -7.40 24.05
N GLN A 61 -5.51 -8.33 24.84
CA GLN A 61 -4.38 -8.06 25.74
C GLN A 61 -3.25 -7.41 24.93
N ILE A 62 -2.93 -6.17 25.28
CA ILE A 62 -1.85 -5.41 24.65
C ILE A 62 -0.55 -6.04 25.17
N LYS A 63 0.26 -6.60 24.26
CA LYS A 63 1.60 -7.10 24.62
C LYS A 63 2.38 -5.92 25.22
N PRO A 64 3.11 -6.11 26.34
CA PRO A 64 3.90 -5.03 26.90
C PRO A 64 4.88 -4.48 25.86
N PRO A 65 5.15 -3.16 25.86
CA PRO A 65 6.18 -2.57 25.03
C PRO A 65 7.53 -3.23 25.35
N SER A 66 8.41 -3.29 24.36
CA SER A 66 9.75 -3.86 24.56
C SER A 66 10.74 -3.16 23.64
N GLY A 67 11.79 -2.62 24.26
CA GLY A 67 12.94 -2.03 23.58
C GLY A 67 12.62 -0.86 22.64
N THR A 68 13.60 -0.52 21.82
CA THR A 68 13.48 0.53 20.80
C THR A 68 12.98 -0.07 19.48
N ARG A 69 11.97 0.56 18.89
CA ARG A 69 11.44 0.19 17.57
C ARG A 69 11.93 1.17 16.51
N HIS A 70 12.57 0.67 15.46
CA HIS A 70 13.08 1.48 14.36
C HIS A 70 12.18 1.36 13.13
N TYR A 71 11.48 2.46 12.82
CA TYR A 71 10.56 2.55 11.69
C TYR A 71 11.16 3.40 10.57
N PHE A 72 11.03 2.91 9.34
CA PHE A 72 11.47 3.59 8.13
C PHE A 72 10.28 3.77 7.21
N VAL A 73 10.06 5.02 6.77
CA VAL A 73 8.86 5.40 6.03
C VAL A 73 9.24 5.95 4.67
N ASP A 74 8.65 5.39 3.63
CA ASP A 74 8.80 5.86 2.25
C ASP A 74 7.47 5.75 1.48
N GLU A 75 7.46 6.27 0.26
CA GLU A 75 6.29 6.30 -0.61
C GLU A 75 6.61 5.77 -2.01
N ALA A 76 5.60 5.22 -2.67
CA ALA A 76 5.68 4.86 -4.09
C ALA A 76 4.51 5.43 -4.88
N GLY A 77 4.82 5.89 -6.09
CA GLY A 77 3.95 6.75 -6.88
C GLY A 77 4.00 8.21 -6.41
N ASP A 78 3.35 9.09 -7.18
CA ASP A 78 3.23 10.51 -6.86
C ASP A 78 1.74 10.90 -6.68
N LEU A 79 1.50 12.08 -6.11
CA LEU A 79 0.17 12.68 -6.01
C LEU A 79 -0.08 13.73 -7.10
N THR A 80 0.61 13.63 -8.23
CA THR A 80 0.44 14.53 -9.38
C THR A 80 -0.72 14.01 -10.23
N LEU A 81 -1.94 14.45 -9.91
CA LEU A 81 -3.17 13.94 -10.53
C LEU A 81 -3.52 14.65 -11.84
N PHE A 82 -3.15 15.93 -11.97
CA PHE A 82 -3.51 16.80 -13.08
C PHE A 82 -2.29 17.49 -13.67
N ASN A 83 -2.33 17.78 -14.97
CA ASN A 83 -1.33 18.65 -15.61
C ASN A 83 -1.60 20.12 -15.29
N LYS A 84 -0.71 21.01 -15.76
CA LYS A 84 -0.84 22.47 -15.58
C LYS A 84 -2.14 23.07 -16.14
N ARG A 85 -2.84 22.36 -17.05
CA ARG A 85 -4.11 22.76 -17.67
C ARG A 85 -5.33 22.10 -17.00
N GLY A 86 -5.15 21.38 -15.89
CA GLY A 86 -6.23 20.70 -15.17
C GLY A 86 -6.69 19.38 -15.80
N ALA A 87 -6.02 18.88 -16.84
CA ALA A 87 -6.35 17.58 -17.43
C ALA A 87 -5.76 16.44 -16.60
N VAL A 88 -6.52 15.36 -16.44
CA VAL A 88 -6.11 14.16 -15.69
C VAL A 88 -4.89 13.50 -16.36
N LEU A 89 -3.92 13.11 -15.54
CA LEU A 89 -2.68 12.44 -15.99
C LEU A 89 -2.77 10.91 -15.98
N LEU A 90 -3.78 10.34 -15.33
CA LEU A 90 -3.97 8.88 -15.28
C LEU A 90 -4.13 8.28 -16.68
N GLY A 91 -3.59 7.08 -16.85
CA GLY A 91 -3.58 6.37 -18.12
C GLY A 91 -2.46 6.81 -19.08
N ARG A 92 -1.60 7.76 -18.69
CA ARG A 92 -0.40 8.12 -19.45
C ARG A 92 0.78 7.23 -19.04
N ASP A 93 1.63 6.90 -20.00
CA ASP A 93 2.84 6.13 -19.75
C ASP A 93 3.73 6.79 -18.69
N GLY A 94 4.20 5.97 -17.74
CA GLY A 94 5.03 6.41 -16.63
C GLY A 94 4.28 7.03 -15.45
N VAL A 95 2.95 7.19 -15.51
CA VAL A 95 2.14 7.65 -14.38
C VAL A 95 1.60 6.45 -13.60
N SER A 96 2.05 6.31 -12.35
CA SER A 96 1.53 5.27 -11.46
C SER A 96 0.03 5.38 -11.29
N ARG A 97 -0.67 4.24 -11.17
CA ARG A 97 -2.13 4.20 -10.97
C ARG A 97 -2.51 4.25 -9.49
N THR A 98 -1.53 3.97 -8.63
CA THR A 98 -1.66 4.03 -7.17
C THR A 98 -0.68 5.03 -6.59
N PHE A 99 -1.01 5.51 -5.40
CA PHE A 99 -0.10 6.16 -4.47
C PHE A 99 -0.10 5.33 -3.18
N MET A 100 1.08 5.05 -2.62
CA MET A 100 1.18 4.25 -1.40
C MET A 100 2.25 4.80 -0.47
N VAL A 101 2.02 4.64 0.82
CA VAL A 101 2.99 4.91 1.88
C VAL A 101 3.23 3.61 2.64
N GLY A 102 4.50 3.29 2.86
CA GLY A 102 4.94 2.10 3.55
C GLY A 102 5.71 2.43 4.82
N VAL A 103 5.59 1.56 5.82
CA VAL A 103 6.42 1.58 7.02
C VAL A 103 7.11 0.22 7.16
N ALA A 104 8.43 0.23 7.19
CA ALA A 104 9.24 -0.92 7.58
C ALA A 104 9.66 -0.81 9.04
N LEU A 105 9.33 -1.82 9.85
CA LEU A 105 9.97 -2.06 11.14
C LEU A 105 11.23 -2.89 10.87
N VAL A 106 12.39 -2.31 11.16
CA VAL A 106 13.70 -2.97 11.02
C VAL A 106 14.19 -3.34 12.42
N PRO A 107 14.35 -4.64 12.74
CA PRO A 107 14.76 -5.07 14.08
C PRO A 107 16.16 -4.58 14.47
N ASP A 108 17.10 -4.63 13.53
CA ASP A 108 18.51 -4.24 13.73
C ASP A 108 18.99 -3.40 12.53
N PRO A 109 18.84 -2.05 12.59
CA PRO A 109 19.26 -1.18 11.50
C PRO A 109 20.77 -1.24 11.20
N PRO A 110 21.69 -1.29 12.20
CA PRO A 110 23.11 -1.51 11.94
C PRO A 110 23.40 -2.81 11.17
N ALA A 111 22.81 -3.94 11.54
CA ALA A 111 23.01 -5.20 10.84
C ALA A 111 22.44 -5.15 9.41
N ALA A 112 21.25 -4.57 9.23
CA ALA A 112 20.68 -4.37 7.90
C ALA A 112 21.57 -3.49 7.01
N ARG A 113 22.17 -2.44 7.58
CA ARG A 113 23.14 -1.58 6.90
C ARG A 113 24.38 -2.35 6.47
N ALA A 114 24.99 -3.09 7.39
CA ALA A 114 26.17 -3.90 7.09
C ALA A 114 25.89 -4.93 5.98
N ALA A 115 24.75 -5.61 6.02
CA ALA A 115 24.37 -6.60 5.02
C ALA A 115 24.16 -5.99 3.62
N LEU A 116 23.46 -4.86 3.52
CA LEU A 116 23.26 -4.16 2.24
C LEU A 116 24.57 -3.56 1.71
N ASP A 117 25.40 -2.98 2.57
CA ASP A 117 26.69 -2.43 2.16
C ASP A 117 27.65 -3.53 1.68
N ALA A 118 27.65 -4.70 2.33
CA ALA A 118 28.43 -5.86 1.91
C ALA A 118 27.97 -6.36 0.53
N LEU A 119 26.66 -6.50 0.32
CA LEU A 119 26.10 -6.87 -0.99
C LEU A 119 26.46 -5.83 -2.07
N ARG A 120 26.33 -4.54 -1.77
CA ARG A 120 26.67 -3.50 -2.74
C ARG A 120 28.16 -3.57 -3.10
N SER A 121 29.02 -3.75 -2.10
CA SER A 121 30.46 -3.85 -2.32
C SER A 121 30.83 -5.05 -3.19
N SER A 122 30.19 -6.21 -2.98
CA SER A 122 30.45 -7.38 -3.81
C SER A 122 29.97 -7.19 -5.26
N LEU A 123 28.81 -6.58 -5.47
CA LEU A 123 28.30 -6.27 -6.81
C LEU A 123 29.16 -5.23 -7.54
N LEU A 124 29.69 -4.23 -6.84
CA LEU A 124 30.59 -3.24 -7.43
C LEU A 124 31.96 -3.81 -7.81
N ALA A 125 32.40 -4.87 -7.13
CA ALA A 125 33.64 -5.57 -7.43
C ALA A 125 33.50 -6.61 -8.55
N ASP A 126 32.27 -6.97 -8.93
CA ASP A 126 32.02 -7.99 -9.93
C ASP A 126 32.33 -7.47 -11.36
N PRO A 127 33.25 -8.13 -12.11
CA PRO A 127 33.60 -7.75 -13.47
C PRO A 127 32.41 -7.65 -14.44
N TYR A 128 31.31 -8.35 -14.18
CA TYR A 128 30.07 -8.26 -14.95
C TYR A 128 29.54 -6.81 -15.02
N PHE A 129 29.66 -6.03 -13.94
CA PHE A 129 29.13 -4.67 -13.85
C PHE A 129 30.13 -3.58 -14.23
N ARG A 130 31.34 -3.94 -14.69
CA ARG A 130 32.46 -2.99 -14.90
C ARG A 130 32.14 -1.77 -15.75
N ASN A 131 31.25 -1.90 -16.73
CA ASN A 131 30.90 -0.83 -17.68
C ASN A 131 29.44 -0.36 -17.51
N VAL A 132 28.76 -0.79 -16.45
CA VAL A 132 27.38 -0.38 -16.16
C VAL A 132 27.40 1.01 -15.52
N PRO A 133 26.80 2.05 -16.13
CA PRO A 133 26.91 3.41 -15.63
C PRO A 133 26.39 3.62 -14.20
N SER A 134 25.28 2.98 -13.81
CA SER A 134 24.71 3.11 -12.46
C SER A 134 25.59 2.50 -11.36
N MET A 135 26.51 1.61 -11.74
CA MET A 135 27.46 0.91 -10.88
C MET A 135 28.81 1.64 -10.80
N GLN A 136 29.00 2.74 -11.53
CA GLN A 136 30.22 3.55 -11.45
C GLN A 136 30.09 4.62 -10.38
N ALA A 137 31.21 4.95 -9.72
CA ALA A 137 31.26 6.00 -8.70
C ALA A 137 30.73 7.34 -9.21
N GLN A 138 31.02 7.70 -10.46
CA GLN A 138 30.55 8.93 -11.10
C GLN A 138 29.05 8.89 -11.45
N GLY A 139 28.46 7.69 -11.57
CA GLY A 139 27.05 7.50 -11.92
C GLY A 139 26.10 7.77 -10.76
N GLY A 140 26.57 7.71 -9.50
CA GLY A 140 25.86 8.20 -8.31
C GLY A 140 24.53 7.50 -7.98
N LYS A 141 24.23 6.35 -8.58
CA LYS A 141 22.99 5.57 -8.40
C LYS A 141 23.22 4.36 -7.50
N THR A 142 23.19 3.15 -8.07
CA THR A 142 23.43 1.88 -7.37
C THR A 142 24.77 1.88 -6.63
N ALA A 143 25.79 2.52 -7.20
CA ALA A 143 27.08 2.72 -6.56
C ALA A 143 26.99 3.45 -5.20
N LEU A 144 26.02 4.36 -5.04
CA LEU A 144 25.78 5.10 -3.80
C LEU A 144 24.82 4.37 -2.86
N CYS A 145 23.74 3.80 -3.39
CA CYS A 145 22.73 3.04 -2.64
C CYS A 145 21.80 2.28 -3.59
N PHE A 146 21.18 1.21 -3.09
CA PHE A 146 20.14 0.53 -3.84
C PHE A 146 18.87 1.38 -3.93
N HIS A 147 18.20 1.30 -5.07
CA HIS A 147 16.90 1.89 -5.34
C HIS A 147 16.23 1.07 -6.45
N ALA A 148 15.15 0.36 -6.11
CA ALA A 148 14.53 -0.66 -6.93
C ALA A 148 14.13 -0.17 -8.33
N LYS A 149 13.71 1.09 -8.45
CA LYS A 149 13.37 1.68 -9.75
C LYS A 149 14.59 1.84 -10.67
N ASN A 150 15.74 2.19 -10.11
CA ASN A 150 16.96 2.53 -10.85
C ASN A 150 17.92 1.34 -11.01
N ASP A 151 17.80 0.32 -10.16
CA ASP A 151 18.66 -0.85 -10.17
C ASP A 151 18.35 -1.78 -11.34
N LEU A 152 19.42 -2.39 -11.87
CA LEU A 152 19.32 -3.43 -12.90
C LEU A 152 18.53 -4.65 -12.37
N PRO A 153 17.88 -5.44 -13.25
CA PRO A 153 17.18 -6.65 -12.84
C PRO A 153 18.01 -7.62 -11.99
N GLU A 154 19.29 -7.80 -12.32
CA GLU A 154 20.23 -8.69 -11.63
C GLU A 154 20.59 -8.15 -10.25
N VAL A 155 20.82 -6.84 -10.13
CA VAL A 155 21.02 -6.18 -8.83
C VAL A 155 19.75 -6.33 -7.98
N ARG A 156 18.58 -6.07 -8.57
CA ARG A 156 17.31 -6.23 -7.87
C ARG A 156 17.14 -7.64 -7.33
N ARG A 157 17.43 -8.66 -8.14
CA ARG A 157 17.35 -10.07 -7.73
C ARG A 157 18.19 -10.32 -6.47
N GLU A 158 19.43 -9.83 -6.43
CA GLU A 158 20.30 -10.04 -5.27
C GLU A 158 19.81 -9.29 -4.03
N VAL A 159 19.30 -8.06 -4.17
CA VAL A 159 18.68 -7.34 -3.05
C VAL A 159 17.44 -8.07 -2.56
N PHE A 160 16.55 -8.51 -3.46
CA PHE A 160 15.37 -9.30 -3.12
C PHE A 160 15.70 -10.62 -2.44
N ARG A 161 16.83 -11.25 -2.78
CA ARG A 161 17.34 -12.44 -2.10
C ARG A 161 17.78 -12.15 -0.66
N LEU A 162 18.34 -10.96 -0.40
CA LEU A 162 18.81 -10.55 0.92
C LEU A 162 17.68 -10.13 1.86
N LEU A 163 16.71 -9.35 1.38
CA LEU A 163 15.68 -8.73 2.25
C LEU A 163 14.97 -9.69 3.23
N PRO A 164 14.58 -10.92 2.84
CA PRO A 164 13.93 -11.86 3.76
C PRO A 164 14.78 -12.22 4.99
N THR A 165 16.12 -12.13 4.90
CA THR A 165 17.02 -12.49 6.00
C THR A 165 17.14 -11.41 7.06
N LEU A 166 16.61 -10.20 6.80
CA LEU A 166 16.75 -9.03 7.66
C LEU A 166 15.66 -8.93 8.75
N GLY A 167 14.69 -9.86 8.77
CA GLY A 167 13.62 -9.88 9.76
C GLY A 167 12.65 -8.70 9.69
N ILE A 168 12.63 -7.97 8.57
CA ILE A 168 11.84 -6.75 8.39
C ILE A 168 10.34 -7.08 8.39
N GLN A 169 9.54 -6.19 8.97
CA GLN A 169 8.09 -6.26 8.94
C GLN A 169 7.52 -5.01 8.29
N VAL A 170 6.56 -5.17 7.38
CA VAL A 170 6.06 -4.07 6.56
C VAL A 170 4.57 -3.86 6.72
N GLN A 171 4.15 -2.60 6.82
CA GLN A 171 2.77 -2.18 6.63
C GLN A 171 2.68 -1.19 5.47
N VAL A 172 1.63 -1.29 4.64
CA VAL A 172 1.41 -0.37 3.52
C VAL A 172 -0.03 0.13 3.52
N ALA A 173 -0.20 1.42 3.23
CA ALA A 173 -1.49 2.02 2.96
C ALA A 173 -1.52 2.54 1.51
N ILE A 174 -2.56 2.18 0.77
CA ILE A 174 -2.71 2.44 -0.66
C ILE A 174 -3.90 3.37 -0.87
N ARG A 175 -3.70 4.36 -1.75
CA ARG A 175 -4.75 5.11 -2.44
C ARG A 175 -4.73 4.82 -3.93
N ARG A 176 -5.91 4.71 -4.53
CA ARG A 176 -6.12 4.59 -5.97
C ARG A 176 -6.28 5.98 -6.54
N LYS A 177 -5.48 6.32 -7.56
CA LYS A 177 -5.51 7.68 -8.08
C LYS A 177 -6.82 8.02 -8.79
N THR A 178 -7.56 7.03 -9.29
CA THR A 178 -8.91 7.22 -9.85
C THR A 178 -9.86 7.81 -8.80
N GLU A 179 -9.80 7.32 -7.57
CA GLU A 179 -10.60 7.85 -6.46
C GLU A 179 -10.08 9.23 -6.02
N LEU A 180 -8.76 9.41 -5.94
CA LEU A 180 -8.18 10.74 -5.61
C LEU A 180 -8.56 11.82 -6.64
N VAL A 181 -8.67 11.46 -7.93
CA VAL A 181 -9.16 12.38 -8.98
C VAL A 181 -10.63 12.73 -8.74
N ALA A 182 -11.47 11.76 -8.37
CA ALA A 182 -12.87 12.00 -8.04
C ALA A 182 -13.03 12.90 -6.81
N GLU A 183 -12.26 12.64 -5.76
CA GLU A 183 -12.19 13.46 -4.54
C GLU A 183 -11.73 14.89 -4.85
N ALA A 184 -10.66 15.06 -5.63
CA ALA A 184 -10.15 16.37 -6.01
C ALA A 184 -11.18 17.19 -6.79
N ARG A 185 -11.92 16.56 -7.72
CA ARG A 185 -13.00 17.21 -8.47
C ARG A 185 -14.16 17.61 -7.56
N LEU A 186 -14.51 16.78 -6.57
CA LEU A 186 -15.56 17.09 -5.61
C LEU A 186 -15.15 18.27 -4.70
N ALA A 187 -13.91 18.27 -4.21
CA ALA A 187 -13.37 19.38 -3.42
C ALA A 187 -13.42 20.69 -4.23
N GLN A 188 -12.99 20.66 -5.50
CA GLN A 188 -13.01 21.83 -6.38
C GLN A 188 -14.44 22.38 -6.57
N ARG A 189 -15.45 21.51 -6.72
CA ARG A 189 -16.86 21.95 -6.81
C ARG A 189 -17.37 22.61 -5.53
N ARG A 190 -16.74 22.36 -4.38
CA ARG A 190 -17.06 22.97 -3.09
C ARG A 190 -16.20 24.21 -2.80
N GLY A 191 -15.37 24.66 -3.75
CA GLY A 191 -14.44 25.76 -3.55
C GLY A 191 -13.20 25.40 -2.72
N ASP A 192 -12.91 24.11 -2.57
CA ASP A 192 -11.77 23.58 -1.82
C ASP A 192 -10.78 22.83 -2.73
N LYS A 193 -9.63 22.42 -2.20
CA LYS A 193 -8.59 21.70 -2.95
C LYS A 193 -8.06 20.51 -2.16
N LEU A 194 -8.05 19.34 -2.79
CA LEU A 194 -7.33 18.17 -2.26
C LEU A 194 -5.83 18.47 -2.20
N ARG A 195 -5.25 18.47 -1.00
CA ARG A 195 -3.82 18.68 -0.78
C ARG A 195 -3.10 17.34 -0.72
N ALA A 196 -1.97 17.25 -1.41
CA ALA A 196 -1.13 16.06 -1.41
C ALA A 196 -0.63 15.71 0.01
N ASP A 197 -0.33 16.73 0.82
CA ASP A 197 0.08 16.54 2.21
C ASP A 197 -1.03 15.94 3.07
N ASP A 198 -2.29 16.35 2.90
CA ASP A 198 -3.41 15.80 3.68
C ASP A 198 -3.61 14.31 3.37
N CYS A 199 -3.49 13.93 2.09
CA CYS A 199 -3.53 12.54 1.68
C CYS A 199 -2.40 11.73 2.33
N TYR A 200 -1.17 12.25 2.29
CA TYR A 200 -0.01 11.58 2.88
C TYR A 200 -0.14 11.44 4.40
N ASP A 201 -0.51 12.51 5.10
CA ASP A 201 -0.65 12.54 6.55
C ASP A 201 -1.77 11.58 7.02
N ASP A 202 -2.85 11.43 6.25
CA ASP A 202 -3.89 10.44 6.54
C ASP A 202 -3.35 9.01 6.46
N LEU A 203 -2.51 8.69 5.47
CA LEU A 203 -1.88 7.36 5.34
C LEU A 203 -0.92 7.09 6.49
N VAL A 204 -0.03 8.05 6.82
CA VAL A 204 0.89 7.93 7.96
C VAL A 204 0.12 7.72 9.26
N LYS A 205 -0.92 8.51 9.50
CA LYS A 205 -1.77 8.38 10.68
C LYS A 205 -2.40 6.99 10.81
N ARG A 206 -2.84 6.38 9.70
CA ARG A 206 -3.42 5.03 9.69
C ARG A 206 -2.36 3.96 9.95
N LEU A 207 -1.19 4.07 9.33
CA LEU A 207 -0.09 3.12 9.48
C LEU A 207 0.42 3.07 10.93
N PHE A 208 0.56 4.22 11.58
CA PHE A 208 1.08 4.28 12.94
C PHE A 208 0.03 4.03 14.04
N LYS A 209 -1.26 3.91 13.69
CA LYS A 209 -2.36 3.75 14.66
C LYS A 209 -2.08 2.63 15.69
N ASN A 210 -1.50 1.51 15.27
CA ASN A 210 -1.25 0.36 16.15
C ASN A 210 0.24 -0.03 16.25
N LEU A 211 1.16 0.93 16.00
CA LEU A 211 2.61 0.67 16.03
C LEU A 211 3.30 1.27 17.26
N LEU A 212 2.94 2.51 17.63
CA LEU A 212 3.71 3.31 18.60
C LEU A 212 3.70 2.73 20.02
N HIS A 213 2.69 1.95 20.39
CA HIS A 213 2.59 1.32 21.71
C HIS A 213 3.44 0.06 21.86
N GLN A 214 4.04 -0.45 20.78
CA GLN A 214 4.76 -1.73 20.78
C GLN A 214 6.22 -1.62 21.25
N GLY A 215 6.75 -0.40 21.31
CA GLY A 215 8.08 -0.08 21.78
C GLY A 215 8.03 0.72 23.06
N GLU A 216 9.07 0.58 23.89
CA GLU A 216 9.34 1.52 24.99
C GLU A 216 9.77 2.86 24.40
N HIS A 217 10.55 2.82 23.31
CA HIS A 217 10.97 3.96 22.51
C HIS A 217 10.70 3.70 21.02
N ASN A 218 10.39 4.75 20.26
CA ASN A 218 10.18 4.68 18.82
C ASN A 218 11.10 5.66 18.09
N GLU A 219 11.88 5.16 17.14
CA GLU A 219 12.70 5.94 16.23
C GLU A 219 12.08 5.88 14.84
N ILE A 220 11.58 7.00 14.32
CA ILE A 220 10.93 7.06 13.01
C ILE A 220 11.78 7.88 12.05
N THR A 221 12.26 7.24 10.99
CA THR A 221 13.02 7.86 9.92
C THR A 221 12.16 7.95 8.66
N PHE A 222 11.88 9.17 8.21
CA PHE A 222 11.16 9.42 6.96
C PHE A 222 12.13 9.69 5.81
N ALA A 223 11.87 9.09 4.65
CA ALA A 223 12.52 9.48 3.41
C ALA A 223 12.30 10.97 3.12
N ARG A 224 13.37 11.68 2.80
CA ARG A 224 13.31 13.12 2.51
C ARG A 224 12.54 13.38 1.23
N ARG A 225 11.49 14.21 1.34
CA ARG A 225 10.64 14.61 0.21
C ARG A 225 10.89 16.05 -0.20
N GLY A 226 11.56 16.24 -1.33
CA GLY A 226 11.81 17.57 -1.90
C GLY A 226 12.69 18.46 -1.00
N LYS A 227 12.48 19.78 -1.11
CA LYS A 227 13.34 20.80 -0.47
C LYS A 227 12.79 21.34 0.87
N SER A 228 11.53 21.08 1.21
CA SER A 228 10.87 21.67 2.39
C SER A 228 11.07 20.82 3.64
N ASP A 229 11.24 21.48 4.79
CA ASP A 229 11.25 20.83 6.09
C ASP A 229 9.82 20.49 6.52
N ARG A 230 9.46 19.19 6.42
CA ARG A 230 8.14 18.68 6.83
C ARG A 230 8.14 18.06 8.22
N GLN A 231 9.20 18.22 9.00
CA GLN A 231 9.33 17.57 10.29
C GLN A 231 8.16 17.91 11.24
N ALA A 232 7.73 19.18 11.28
CA ALA A 232 6.60 19.62 12.11
C ALA A 232 5.24 19.00 11.71
N ALA A 233 4.97 18.85 10.41
CA ALA A 233 3.76 18.21 9.91
C ALA A 233 3.73 16.72 10.27
N LEU A 234 4.86 16.03 10.10
CA LEU A 234 5.01 14.62 10.46
C LEU A 234 4.86 14.39 11.97
N GLN A 235 5.48 15.25 12.80
CA GLN A 235 5.27 15.24 14.25
C GLN A 235 3.80 15.38 14.61
N THR A 236 3.08 16.29 13.93
CA THR A 236 1.64 16.47 14.13
C THR A 236 0.83 15.23 13.74
N ALA A 237 1.14 14.60 12.60
CA ALA A 237 0.46 13.39 12.14
C ALA A 237 0.68 12.21 13.10
N ILE A 238 1.90 12.02 13.59
CA ILE A 238 2.24 10.98 14.58
C ILE A 238 1.56 11.27 15.93
N ALA A 239 1.55 12.52 16.39
CA ALA A 239 0.85 12.90 17.62
C ALA A 239 -0.67 12.65 17.52
N LYS A 240 -1.28 12.88 16.34
CA LYS A 240 -2.68 12.51 16.07
C LYS A 240 -2.90 10.99 16.08
N ALA A 241 -2.00 10.22 15.47
CA ALA A 241 -2.07 8.75 15.49
C ALA A 241 -2.05 8.20 16.92
N ARG A 242 -1.16 8.73 17.78
CA ARG A 242 -1.08 8.38 19.20
C ARG A 242 -2.37 8.70 19.96
N ARG A 243 -2.90 9.93 19.80
CA ARG A 243 -4.16 10.32 20.44
C ARG A 243 -5.32 9.39 20.07
N ASN A 244 -5.42 9.02 18.80
CA ASN A 244 -6.46 8.10 18.33
C ASN A 244 -6.31 6.69 18.91
N PHE A 245 -5.07 6.20 19.09
CA PHE A 245 -4.83 4.93 19.75
C PHE A 245 -5.26 4.98 21.22
N ASN A 246 -4.78 5.99 21.96
CA ASN A 246 -5.11 6.16 23.38
C ASN A 246 -6.62 6.25 23.59
N ALA A 247 -7.33 7.00 22.74
CA ALA A 247 -8.80 7.08 22.79
C ALA A 247 -9.49 5.75 22.45
N ALA A 248 -9.00 5.01 21.44
CA ALA A 248 -9.62 3.75 21.01
C ALA A 248 -9.40 2.59 21.98
N TRP A 249 -8.32 2.63 22.77
CA TRP A 249 -7.92 1.53 23.67
C TRP A 249 -7.95 1.91 25.15
N ASN A 250 -8.44 3.12 25.48
CA ASN A 250 -8.39 3.70 26.82
C ASN A 250 -7.01 3.51 27.48
N ALA A 251 -5.96 3.77 26.71
CA ALA A 251 -4.58 3.54 27.10
C ALA A 251 -3.84 4.88 27.24
N ASP A 252 -2.88 4.95 28.16
CA ASP A 252 -1.97 6.09 28.28
C ASP A 252 -0.57 5.69 27.79
N THR A 253 -0.43 5.57 26.46
CA THR A 253 0.87 5.21 25.89
C THR A 253 1.70 6.47 25.66
N ALA A 254 2.77 6.61 26.44
CA ALA A 254 3.69 7.75 26.43
C ALA A 254 5.05 7.44 25.79
N ALA A 255 5.18 6.31 25.07
CA ALA A 255 6.44 5.87 24.47
C ALA A 255 7.13 7.04 23.72
N PRO A 256 8.33 7.48 24.18
CA PRO A 256 9.05 8.56 23.53
C PRO A 256 9.25 8.23 22.05
N THR A 257 8.90 9.18 21.20
CA THR A 257 8.95 9.00 19.74
C THR A 257 9.80 10.09 19.15
N ASN A 258 10.95 9.71 18.63
CA ASN A 258 11.85 10.59 17.90
C ASN A 258 11.57 10.49 16.39
N ILE A 259 11.58 11.62 15.71
CA ILE A 259 11.27 11.72 14.28
C ILE A 259 12.39 12.47 13.59
N ARG A 260 12.98 11.85 12.57
CA ARG A 260 14.00 12.45 11.70
C ARG A 260 13.69 12.23 10.23
N SER A 261 14.29 13.06 9.38
CA SER A 261 14.32 12.84 7.94
C SER A 261 15.70 12.39 7.49
N SER A 262 15.77 11.51 6.50
CA SER A 262 17.03 11.01 5.95
C SER A 262 16.89 10.64 4.47
N VAL A 263 17.98 10.17 3.86
CA VAL A 263 18.05 9.69 2.48
C VAL A 263 18.49 8.22 2.44
N PRO A 264 18.14 7.46 1.38
CA PRO A 264 18.48 6.04 1.29
C PRO A 264 19.97 5.72 1.41
N SER A 265 20.86 6.61 0.95
CA SER A 265 22.31 6.44 1.08
C SER A 265 22.83 6.52 2.52
N GLN A 266 22.08 7.12 3.43
CA GLN A 266 22.41 7.23 4.85
C GLN A 266 21.71 6.16 5.69
N ASP A 267 20.48 5.79 5.34
CA ASP A 267 19.68 4.84 6.11
C ASP A 267 19.24 3.63 5.27
N ALA A 268 19.79 2.46 5.61
CA ALA A 268 19.49 1.19 4.95
C ALA A 268 18.01 0.78 5.01
N GLY A 269 17.31 1.15 6.09
CA GLY A 269 15.88 0.89 6.20
C GLY A 269 15.04 1.61 5.14
N LEU A 270 15.50 2.78 4.65
CA LEU A 270 14.86 3.48 3.53
C LEU A 270 15.08 2.76 2.20
N GLN A 271 16.25 2.17 1.99
CA GLN A 271 16.49 1.30 0.82
C GLN A 271 15.59 0.06 0.86
N ALA A 272 15.43 -0.55 2.03
CA ALA A 272 14.60 -1.74 2.17
C ALA A 272 13.12 -1.45 1.85
N ILE A 273 12.52 -0.43 2.46
CA ILE A 273 11.09 -0.11 2.24
C ILE A 273 10.81 0.28 0.78
N ASP A 274 11.74 0.93 0.07
CA ASP A 274 11.62 1.20 -1.38
C ASP A 274 11.42 -0.09 -2.18
N PHE A 275 12.20 -1.14 -1.90
CA PHE A 275 12.05 -2.45 -2.57
C PHE A 275 10.72 -3.14 -2.25
N TYR A 276 10.24 -3.07 -1.00
CA TYR A 276 8.93 -3.61 -0.64
C TYR A 276 7.80 -2.88 -1.36
N LEU A 277 7.84 -1.55 -1.39
CA LEU A 277 6.85 -0.74 -2.09
C LEU A 277 6.87 -0.98 -3.60
N TRP A 278 8.07 -1.10 -4.19
CA TRP A 278 8.22 -1.42 -5.60
C TRP A 278 7.65 -2.79 -5.96
N ALA A 279 7.91 -3.82 -5.14
CA ALA A 279 7.36 -5.17 -5.35
C ALA A 279 5.83 -5.16 -5.32
N LEU A 280 5.24 -4.48 -4.33
CA LEU A 280 3.79 -4.32 -4.23
C LEU A 280 3.23 -3.50 -5.40
N GLN A 281 3.92 -2.43 -5.82
CA GLN A 281 3.50 -1.64 -6.98
C GLN A 281 3.47 -2.50 -8.26
N ARG A 282 4.46 -3.38 -8.48
CA ARG A 282 4.47 -4.27 -9.64
C ARG A 282 3.32 -5.27 -9.64
N LEU A 283 2.99 -5.83 -8.48
CA LEU A 283 1.81 -6.67 -8.32
C LEU A 283 0.54 -5.91 -8.74
N LEU A 284 0.33 -4.72 -8.18
CA LEU A 284 -0.87 -3.91 -8.44
C LEU A 284 -0.94 -3.44 -9.90
N GLU A 285 0.17 -2.94 -10.45
CA GLU A 285 0.19 -2.26 -11.74
C GLU A 285 0.44 -3.18 -12.94
N THR A 286 1.12 -4.30 -12.77
CA THR A 286 1.48 -5.19 -13.90
C THR A 286 1.06 -6.64 -13.68
N GLY A 287 0.61 -7.00 -12.48
CA GLY A 287 0.32 -8.39 -12.12
C GLY A 287 1.57 -9.24 -11.92
N GLU A 288 2.77 -8.66 -11.95
CA GLU A 288 4.02 -9.38 -11.70
C GLU A 288 4.20 -9.62 -10.20
N ASP A 289 3.94 -10.85 -9.77
CA ASP A 289 3.81 -11.24 -8.37
C ASP A 289 5.09 -11.83 -7.76
N ARG A 290 6.04 -12.33 -8.56
CA ARG A 290 7.25 -13.02 -8.08
C ARG A 290 8.03 -12.27 -6.99
N PHE A 291 8.13 -10.94 -7.08
CA PHE A 291 8.82 -10.11 -6.08
C PHE A 291 7.99 -9.97 -4.81
N PHE A 292 6.68 -9.80 -4.97
CA PHE A 292 5.75 -9.72 -3.85
C PHE A 292 5.69 -11.04 -3.09
N GLU A 293 5.55 -12.17 -3.78
CA GLU A 293 5.46 -13.50 -3.15
C GLU A 293 6.72 -13.84 -2.33
N LEU A 294 7.91 -13.48 -2.83
CA LEU A 294 9.16 -13.62 -2.06
C LEU A 294 9.16 -12.81 -0.76
N LEU A 295 8.59 -11.61 -0.79
CA LEU A 295 8.56 -10.68 0.34
C LEU A 295 7.30 -10.80 1.21
N LYS A 296 6.30 -11.55 0.76
CA LYS A 296 4.96 -11.71 1.36
C LYS A 296 5.00 -12.02 2.87
N PRO A 297 5.89 -12.87 3.41
CA PRO A 297 5.96 -13.14 4.84
C PRO A 297 6.27 -11.91 5.72
N ALA A 298 6.90 -10.88 5.15
CA ALA A 298 7.20 -9.63 5.85
C ALA A 298 6.00 -8.69 5.92
N PHE A 299 5.07 -8.73 4.97
CA PHE A 299 3.88 -7.87 4.95
C PHE A 299 2.90 -8.27 6.08
N ARG A 300 2.81 -7.41 7.09
CA ARG A 300 1.91 -7.59 8.24
C ARG A 300 0.53 -7.03 7.99
N LEU A 301 0.46 -5.94 7.23
CA LEU A 301 -0.78 -5.26 6.90
C LEU A 301 -0.66 -4.53 5.56
N VAL A 302 -1.58 -4.77 4.64
CA VAL A 302 -1.78 -3.93 3.44
C VAL A 302 -3.19 -3.38 3.48
N MET A 303 -3.34 -2.07 3.47
CA MET A 303 -4.63 -1.39 3.49
C MET A 303 -4.90 -0.76 2.11
N ASP A 304 -5.83 -1.31 1.35
CA ASP A 304 -6.37 -0.67 0.16
C ASP A 304 -7.60 0.15 0.57
N LEU A 305 -7.40 1.44 0.84
CA LEU A 305 -8.45 2.31 1.39
C LEU A 305 -9.60 2.54 0.41
N ASP A 306 -9.34 2.32 -0.88
CA ASP A 306 -10.24 2.57 -1.98
C ASP A 306 -10.84 1.26 -2.56
N ASP A 307 -10.54 0.10 -1.95
CA ASP A 307 -11.23 -1.16 -2.20
C ASP A 307 -12.49 -1.27 -1.33
N THR A 308 -13.54 -0.60 -1.78
CA THR A 308 -14.83 -0.53 -1.08
C THR A 308 -15.82 -1.63 -1.44
N ARG A 309 -15.38 -2.68 -2.18
CA ARG A 309 -16.26 -3.78 -2.65
C ARG A 309 -16.99 -4.49 -1.51
N ALA A 310 -16.37 -4.58 -0.33
CA ALA A 310 -16.92 -5.26 0.84
C ALA A 310 -17.22 -4.34 2.03
N ARG A 311 -16.49 -3.23 2.18
CA ARG A 311 -16.56 -2.32 3.33
C ARG A 311 -16.32 -0.87 2.88
N PRO A 312 -17.02 0.13 3.43
CA PRO A 312 -16.87 1.52 3.01
C PRO A 312 -15.52 2.16 3.40
N TYR A 313 -14.78 1.57 4.34
CA TYR A 313 -13.48 2.08 4.81
C TYR A 313 -12.27 1.42 4.11
N GLY A 314 -12.50 0.67 3.03
CA GLY A 314 -11.48 -0.07 2.29
C GLY A 314 -11.29 -1.51 2.78
N ARG A 315 -10.34 -2.22 2.15
CA ARG A 315 -10.01 -3.62 2.44
C ARG A 315 -8.62 -3.74 3.06
N TRP A 316 -8.53 -4.53 4.14
CA TRP A 316 -7.29 -4.76 4.87
C TRP A 316 -6.85 -6.21 4.72
N TYR A 317 -5.65 -6.40 4.20
CA TYR A 317 -5.02 -7.70 4.05
C TYR A 317 -3.99 -7.89 5.16
N SER A 318 -4.06 -9.02 5.84
CA SER A 318 -3.19 -9.35 6.99
C SER A 318 -2.57 -10.72 6.82
N ALA A 319 -1.69 -11.14 7.73
CA ALA A 319 -1.15 -12.50 7.71
C ALA A 319 -2.24 -13.60 7.70
N ARG A 320 -3.43 -13.34 8.26
CA ARG A 320 -4.56 -14.30 8.27
C ARG A 320 -5.45 -14.22 7.02
N ASP A 321 -5.43 -13.08 6.34
CA ASP A 321 -6.15 -12.85 5.08
C ASP A 321 -5.21 -12.12 4.12
N PRO A 322 -4.20 -12.82 3.56
CA PRO A 322 -3.16 -12.17 2.79
C PRO A 322 -3.70 -11.65 1.46
N LEU A 323 -3.04 -10.61 0.95
CA LEU A 323 -3.25 -10.12 -0.41
C LEU A 323 -2.78 -11.20 -1.38
N THR A 324 -3.62 -11.50 -2.37
CA THR A 324 -3.34 -12.40 -3.49
C THR A 324 -3.86 -11.77 -4.77
N MET A 325 -3.41 -12.27 -5.93
CA MET A 325 -3.87 -11.79 -7.23
C MET A 325 -5.39 -11.86 -7.38
N GLU A 326 -6.03 -12.90 -6.85
CA GLU A 326 -7.49 -13.10 -6.95
C GLU A 326 -8.26 -12.13 -6.05
N LYS A 327 -7.70 -11.80 -4.88
CA LYS A 327 -8.37 -10.91 -3.92
C LYS A 327 -8.22 -9.44 -4.26
N MET A 328 -7.13 -9.08 -4.93
CA MET A 328 -6.81 -7.70 -5.32
C MET A 328 -7.94 -7.08 -6.16
N LYS A 329 -8.31 -5.82 -5.87
CA LYS A 329 -9.21 -5.07 -6.77
C LYS A 329 -8.40 -4.65 -8.01
N PRO A 330 -8.81 -5.02 -9.23
CA PRO A 330 -8.09 -4.61 -10.44
C PRO A 330 -7.98 -3.08 -10.52
N LEU A 331 -6.87 -2.59 -11.10
CA LEU A 331 -6.74 -1.17 -11.41
C LEU A 331 -7.48 -0.90 -12.73
N THR A 332 -8.57 -0.14 -12.66
CA THR A 332 -9.26 0.36 -13.84
C THR A 332 -8.47 1.51 -14.46
N SER A 333 -8.55 1.64 -15.78
CA SER A 333 -8.02 2.80 -16.51
C SER A 333 -8.97 3.97 -16.39
#